data_AF-K9KAR7-F1
#
_entry.id   AF-K9KAR7-F1
#
_cell.length_a   1.000
_cell.length_b   1.000
_cell.length_c   1.000
_cell.angle_alpha   90.00
_cell.angle_beta   90.00
_cell.angle_gamma   90.00
#
_symmetry.space_group_name_H-M   'P 1'
#
loop_
_entity.id
_entity.type
_entity.pdbx_description
1 polymer ?
#
loop_
_entity_poly.entity_id
_entity_poly.type
_entity_poly.pdbx_seq_one_letter_code
_entity_poly.pdbx_strand_id
1 'polypeptide(L)'
;NKLLLQQRSDAKITFPGCFTNTCCSHPLNNPREVEENDAIGVRRAAQRRLKAELGIPMEQVPPEEINYLTRIHYKAQSDGIWGEHEIDYILFVRKNVTLNPDPNEIKSYCYVSKEELEELLEKAAGGEIKITPWFQIIAETFLFKWWDNLNHLNQFVDHEKIHRM
;
A
#
# COMPACT_ATOMS: atom_id res chain seq x y z
N ASN A 1 9.82 -14.23 -4.35
CA ASN A 1 9.32 -13.00 -3.71
C ASN A 1 7.81 -13.00 -3.81
N LYS A 2 7.10 -12.83 -2.69
CA LYS A 2 5.64 -12.69 -2.69
C LYS A 2 5.24 -11.34 -2.09
N LEU A 3 4.21 -10.71 -2.64
CA LEU A 3 3.61 -9.46 -2.13
C LEU A 3 2.47 -9.81 -1.17
N LEU A 4 2.42 -9.12 -0.02
CA LEU A 4 1.28 -9.19 0.88
C LEU A 4 0.18 -8.28 0.34
N LEU A 5 -0.97 -8.85 0.04
CA LEU A 5 -2.20 -8.11 -0.24
C LEU A 5 -3.13 -8.20 0.95
N GLN A 6 -3.92 -7.15 1.16
CA GLN A 6 -5.07 -7.20 2.04
C GLN A 6 -6.36 -7.06 1.25
N GLN A 7 -7.42 -7.66 1.78
CA GLN A 7 -8.79 -7.32 1.44
C GLN A 7 -9.32 -6.41 2.54
N ARG A 8 -9.74 -5.20 2.17
CA ARG A 8 -10.35 -4.24 3.10
C ARG A 8 -11.59 -4.86 3.75
N SER A 9 -11.79 -4.60 5.05
CA SER A 9 -13.01 -5.03 5.74
C SER A 9 -14.25 -4.43 5.06
N ASP A 10 -15.40 -5.07 5.24
CA ASP A 10 -16.67 -4.53 4.78
C ASP A 10 -17.10 -3.30 5.62
N ALA A 11 -16.44 -3.04 6.75
CA ALA A 11 -16.70 -1.92 7.64
C ALA A 11 -15.96 -0.62 7.23
N LYS A 12 -15.02 -0.68 6.28
CA LYS A 12 -14.31 0.51 5.78
C LYS A 12 -15.29 1.45 5.06
N ILE A 13 -15.16 2.75 5.33
CA ILE A 13 -15.98 3.79 4.68
C ILE A 13 -15.67 3.85 3.18
N THR A 14 -14.38 3.93 2.81
CA THR A 14 -13.94 3.92 1.41
C THR A 14 -13.55 2.51 0.97
N PHE A 15 -14.01 2.11 -0.22
CA PHE A 15 -13.66 0.84 -0.89
C PHE A 15 -13.79 -0.43 -0.01
N PRO A 16 -14.93 -0.66 0.68
CA PRO A 16 -15.13 -1.86 1.48
C PRO A 16 -15.05 -3.13 0.61
N GLY A 17 -14.41 -4.18 1.15
CA GLY A 17 -14.30 -5.48 0.49
C GLY A 17 -13.32 -5.55 -0.70
N CYS A 18 -12.69 -4.44 -1.11
CA CYS A 18 -11.70 -4.41 -2.18
C CYS A 18 -10.36 -4.99 -1.74
N PHE A 19 -9.71 -5.74 -2.63
CA PHE A 19 -8.30 -6.11 -2.53
C PHE A 19 -7.39 -4.91 -2.85
N THR A 20 -6.26 -4.81 -2.16
CA THR A 20 -5.27 -3.75 -2.32
C THR A 20 -3.89 -4.22 -1.84
N ASN A 21 -2.85 -3.41 -2.09
CA ASN A 21 -1.51 -3.59 -1.51
C ASN A 21 -1.52 -3.62 0.03
N THR A 22 -0.40 -4.03 0.61
CA THR A 22 -0.21 -4.34 2.03
C THR A 22 -0.93 -3.44 3.04
N CYS A 23 -0.80 -2.12 2.92
CA CYS A 23 -1.35 -1.15 3.88
C CYS A 23 -1.39 0.23 3.22
N CYS A 24 -2.51 0.96 3.36
CA CYS A 24 -2.71 2.31 2.82
C CYS A 24 -3.41 3.18 3.87
N SER A 25 -2.82 4.33 4.20
CA SER A 25 -3.35 5.25 5.21
C SER A 25 -2.60 6.58 5.15
N HIS A 26 -2.82 7.44 6.13
CA HIS A 26 -2.34 8.81 6.14
C HIS A 26 -1.36 9.08 7.29
N PRO A 27 -0.31 9.89 7.06
CA PRO A 27 0.35 10.57 8.16
C PRO A 27 -0.65 11.51 8.86
N LEU A 28 -0.64 11.50 10.18
CA LEU A 28 -1.44 12.40 10.99
C LEU A 28 -0.81 13.79 11.06
N ASN A 29 -1.64 14.82 11.22
CA ASN A 29 -1.18 16.19 11.47
C ASN A 29 -0.72 16.36 12.94
N ASN A 30 0.41 15.73 13.28
CA ASN A 30 1.08 15.86 14.58
C ASN A 30 2.60 15.97 14.39
N PRO A 31 3.35 16.53 15.35
CA PRO A 31 4.78 16.77 15.20
C PRO A 31 5.65 15.56 14.81
N ARG A 32 5.20 14.34 15.09
CA ARG A 32 5.95 13.12 14.75
C ARG A 32 5.77 12.69 13.29
N GLU A 33 4.58 12.91 12.74
CA GLU A 33 4.18 12.40 11.41
C GLU A 33 4.19 13.49 10.32
N VAL A 34 4.31 14.78 10.69
CA VAL A 34 4.55 15.89 9.74
C VAL A 34 6.04 16.15 9.44
N GLU A 35 6.96 15.41 10.08
CA GLU A 35 8.40 15.58 9.82
C GLU A 35 8.75 15.07 8.41
N GLU A 36 9.19 15.99 7.55
CA GLU A 36 9.43 15.72 6.14
C GLU A 36 10.84 15.20 5.84
N ASN A 37 11.82 15.46 6.72
CA ASN A 37 13.21 15.03 6.50
C ASN A 37 13.27 13.51 6.32
N ASP A 38 13.88 13.07 5.21
CA ASP A 38 13.94 11.67 4.78
C ASP A 38 12.59 10.95 4.80
N ALA A 39 11.49 11.68 4.59
CA ALA A 39 10.12 11.18 4.65
C ALA A 39 9.83 10.40 5.97
N ILE A 40 10.50 10.74 7.07
CA ILE A 40 10.38 9.96 8.32
C ILE A 40 8.97 10.00 8.90
N GLY A 41 8.23 11.10 8.71
CA GLY A 41 6.85 11.23 9.17
C GLY A 41 5.93 10.17 8.56
N VAL A 42 5.95 10.00 7.24
CA VAL A 42 5.16 8.96 6.55
C VAL A 42 5.64 7.54 6.87
N ARG A 43 6.95 7.33 7.07
CA ARG A 43 7.48 6.02 7.49
C ARG A 43 7.02 5.64 8.89
N ARG A 44 6.95 6.60 9.82
CA ARG A 44 6.35 6.38 11.16
C ARG A 44 4.85 6.08 11.07
N ALA A 45 4.12 6.79 10.21
CA ALA A 45 2.71 6.52 9.96
C ALA A 45 2.48 5.10 9.41
N ALA A 46 3.30 4.68 8.45
CA ALA A 46 3.28 3.34 7.89
C ALA A 46 3.54 2.27 8.96
N GLN A 47 4.58 2.41 9.78
CA GLN A 47 4.83 1.48 10.90
C GLN A 47 3.61 1.41 11.86
N ARG A 48 3.05 2.56 12.24
CA ARG A 48 1.87 2.63 13.12
C ARG A 48 0.69 1.86 12.52
N ARG A 49 0.43 2.02 11.22
CA ARG A 49 -0.71 1.40 10.54
C ARG A 49 -0.47 -0.07 10.22
N LEU A 50 0.75 -0.49 9.88
CA LEU A 50 1.11 -1.91 9.80
C LEU A 50 0.82 -2.64 11.11
N LYS A 51 1.10 -2.02 12.27
CA LYS A 51 0.71 -2.58 13.57
C LYS A 51 -0.81 -2.55 13.78
N ALA A 52 -1.47 -1.43 13.50
CA ALA A 52 -2.90 -1.29 13.77
C ALA A 52 -3.78 -2.20 12.90
N GLU A 53 -3.46 -2.32 11.61
CA GLU A 53 -4.28 -3.06 10.64
C GLU A 53 -3.88 -4.52 10.55
N LEU A 54 -2.58 -4.81 10.41
CA LEU A 54 -2.07 -6.17 10.18
C LEU A 54 -1.55 -6.85 11.45
N GLY A 55 -1.52 -6.15 12.59
CA GLY A 55 -1.00 -6.67 13.85
C GLY A 55 0.53 -6.88 13.85
N ILE A 56 1.26 -6.31 12.88
CA ILE A 56 2.71 -6.48 12.78
C ILE A 56 3.37 -5.76 13.96
N PRO A 57 4.17 -6.45 14.81
CA PRO A 57 4.87 -5.79 15.90
C PRO A 57 5.80 -4.68 15.38
N MET A 58 5.87 -3.55 16.08
CA MET A 58 6.61 -2.36 15.60
C MET A 58 8.10 -2.64 15.41
N GLU A 59 8.67 -3.50 16.25
CA GLU A 59 10.05 -3.97 16.20
C GLU A 59 10.37 -4.79 14.94
N GLN A 60 9.37 -5.39 14.29
CA GLN A 60 9.59 -6.14 13.06
C GLN A 60 9.72 -5.23 11.84
N VAL A 61 9.13 -4.03 11.84
CA VAL A 61 9.20 -3.09 10.71
C VAL A 61 9.49 -1.67 11.24
N PRO A 62 10.72 -1.40 11.69
CA PRO A 62 11.11 -0.07 12.11
C PRO A 62 11.17 0.89 10.90
N PRO A 63 10.97 2.21 11.09
CA PRO A 63 10.93 3.18 9.98
C PRO A 63 12.16 3.16 9.06
N GLU A 64 13.32 2.73 9.57
CA GLU A 64 14.58 2.60 8.83
C GLU A 64 14.55 1.47 7.80
N GLU A 65 13.68 0.47 7.96
CA GLU A 65 13.49 -0.62 7.00
C GLU A 65 12.38 -0.32 5.97
N ILE A 66 11.68 0.79 6.12
CA ILE A 66 10.63 1.25 5.20
C ILE A 66 11.27 2.17 4.16
N ASN A 67 11.38 1.69 2.93
CA ASN A 67 12.08 2.38 1.86
C ASN A 67 11.11 3.29 1.10
N TYR A 68 11.35 4.60 1.12
CA TYR A 68 10.59 5.57 0.34
C TYR A 68 11.09 5.61 -1.11
N LEU A 69 10.22 5.26 -2.06
CA LEU A 69 10.57 5.13 -3.47
C LEU A 69 10.21 6.38 -4.29
N THR A 70 8.93 6.76 -4.33
CA THR A 70 8.44 7.91 -5.12
C THR A 70 7.04 8.35 -4.68
N ARG A 71 6.44 9.34 -5.35
CA ARG A 71 5.08 9.85 -5.08
C ARG A 71 4.16 9.78 -6.29
N ILE A 72 2.91 9.41 -6.04
CA ILE A 72 1.84 9.39 -7.05
C ILE A 72 0.71 10.31 -6.61
N HIS A 73 0.28 11.23 -7.47
CA HIS A 73 -0.91 12.04 -7.27
C HIS A 73 -2.07 11.45 -8.05
N TYR A 74 -3.12 11.03 -7.35
CA TYR A 74 -4.30 10.40 -7.95
C TYR A 74 -5.60 10.90 -7.30
N LYS A 75 -6.72 10.67 -7.99
CA LYS A 75 -8.06 10.90 -7.46
C LYS A 75 -8.97 9.72 -7.82
N ALA A 76 -9.71 9.22 -6.85
CA ALA A 76 -10.59 8.08 -7.04
C ALA A 76 -11.92 8.27 -6.28
N GLN A 77 -13.02 7.84 -6.88
CA GLN A 77 -14.33 7.86 -6.24
C GLN A 77 -14.65 6.45 -5.72
N SER A 78 -15.07 6.35 -4.45
CA SER A 78 -15.53 5.10 -3.85
C SER A 78 -17.01 4.87 -4.17
N ASP A 79 -17.83 5.89 -3.96
CA ASP A 79 -19.27 5.90 -4.26
C ASP A 79 -19.76 7.33 -4.54
N GLY A 80 -21.07 7.57 -4.58
CA GLY A 80 -21.66 8.90 -4.83
C GLY A 80 -21.30 10.00 -3.81
N ILE A 81 -20.69 9.65 -2.68
CA ILE A 81 -20.38 10.55 -1.55
C ILE A 81 -18.89 10.56 -1.22
N TRP A 82 -18.26 9.38 -1.15
CA TRP A 82 -16.91 9.18 -0.66
C TRP A 82 -15.89 8.95 -1.77
N GLY A 83 -14.64 9.33 -1.53
CA GLY A 83 -13.52 9.13 -2.44
C GLY A 83 -12.18 9.50 -1.81
N GLU A 84 -11.12 9.40 -2.60
CA GLU A 84 -9.73 9.72 -2.26
C GLU A 84 -9.17 10.76 -3.23
N HIS A 85 -8.27 11.61 -2.74
CA HIS A 85 -7.51 12.57 -3.52
C HIS A 85 -6.19 12.85 -2.81
N GLU A 86 -5.11 12.22 -3.28
CA GLU A 86 -3.90 12.04 -2.48
C GLU A 86 -2.64 12.25 -3.31
N ILE A 87 -1.61 12.83 -2.67
CA ILE A 87 -0.21 12.61 -3.07
C ILE A 87 0.29 11.45 -2.20
N ASP A 88 0.28 10.26 -2.77
CA ASP A 88 0.58 9.00 -2.11
C ASP A 88 2.08 8.70 -2.15
N TYR A 89 2.64 8.31 -1.01
CA TYR A 89 4.04 7.96 -0.85
C TYR A 89 4.20 6.45 -1.04
N ILE A 90 4.96 6.06 -2.07
CA ILE A 90 5.23 4.65 -2.35
C ILE A 90 6.33 4.14 -1.42
N LEU A 91 5.95 3.24 -0.52
CA LEU A 91 6.82 2.66 0.50
C LEU A 91 7.01 1.16 0.26
N PHE A 92 8.26 0.68 0.36
CA PHE A 92 8.63 -0.72 0.19
C PHE A 92 9.26 -1.32 1.44
N VAL A 93 8.79 -2.50 1.81
CA VAL A 93 9.36 -3.36 2.85
C VAL A 93 9.51 -4.76 2.29
N ARG A 94 10.66 -5.40 2.52
CA ARG A 94 10.91 -6.79 2.14
C ARG A 94 11.41 -7.58 3.35
N LYS A 95 10.48 -8.18 4.09
CA LYS A 95 10.76 -8.90 5.32
C LYS A 95 9.68 -9.95 5.59
N ASN A 96 10.05 -11.01 6.32
CA ASN A 96 9.08 -11.93 6.88
C ASN A 96 8.54 -11.32 8.18
N VAL A 97 7.21 -11.24 8.29
CA VAL A 97 6.52 -10.63 9.43
C VAL A 97 5.46 -11.55 10.00
N THR A 98 5.15 -11.38 11.27
CA THR A 98 4.01 -12.02 11.93
C THR A 98 2.76 -11.18 11.71
N LEU A 99 1.64 -11.81 11.39
CA LEU A 99 0.35 -11.15 11.14
C LEU A 99 -0.66 -11.53 12.21
N ASN A 100 -1.36 -10.53 12.74
CA ASN A 100 -2.54 -10.68 13.58
C ASN A 100 -3.53 -9.54 13.26
N PRO A 101 -4.16 -9.55 12.07
CA PRO A 101 -4.90 -8.40 11.57
C PRO A 101 -6.15 -8.07 12.40
N ASP A 102 -6.50 -6.79 12.46
CA ASP A 102 -7.76 -6.33 13.02
C ASP A 102 -8.90 -6.63 12.01
N PRO A 103 -9.89 -7.46 12.35
CA PRO A 103 -11.00 -7.77 11.44
C PRO A 103 -11.87 -6.56 11.08
N ASN A 104 -11.82 -5.46 11.85
CA ASN A 104 -12.48 -4.20 11.50
C ASN A 104 -11.76 -3.46 10.38
N GLU A 105 -10.48 -3.74 10.15
CA GLU A 105 -9.67 -3.11 9.10
C GLU A 105 -9.50 -4.04 7.89
N ILE A 106 -9.30 -5.34 8.14
CA ILE A 106 -8.92 -6.33 7.13
C ILE A 106 -9.84 -7.54 7.17
N LYS A 107 -10.49 -7.83 6.04
CA LYS A 107 -11.35 -9.00 5.83
C LYS A 107 -10.55 -10.28 5.65
N SER A 108 -9.49 -10.20 4.85
CA SER A 108 -8.59 -11.31 4.53
C SER A 108 -7.24 -10.76 4.05
N TYR A 109 -6.23 -11.61 3.98
CA TYR A 109 -4.92 -11.26 3.41
C TYR A 109 -4.33 -12.47 2.70
N CYS A 110 -3.47 -12.23 1.73
CA CYS A 110 -2.76 -13.30 1.03
C CYS A 110 -1.37 -12.84 0.58
N TYR A 111 -0.44 -13.79 0.50
CA TYR A 111 0.84 -13.58 -0.15
C TYR A 111 0.76 -14.12 -1.57
N VAL A 112 0.97 -13.26 -2.57
CA VAL A 112 0.88 -13.61 -3.99
C VAL A 112 2.24 -13.54 -4.67
N SER A 113 2.53 -14.48 -5.56
CA SER A 113 3.59 -14.38 -6.57
C SER A 113 3.19 -13.36 -7.65
N LYS A 114 4.07 -13.16 -8.63
CA LYS A 114 3.80 -12.27 -9.75
C LYS A 114 2.65 -12.81 -10.60
N GLU A 115 2.69 -14.11 -10.88
CA GLU A 115 1.69 -14.84 -11.66
C GLU A 115 0.35 -14.89 -10.91
N GLU A 116 0.37 -15.17 -9.59
CA GLU A 116 -0.83 -15.13 -8.75
C GLU A 116 -1.46 -13.72 -8.72
N LEU A 117 -0.66 -12.65 -8.81
CA LEU A 117 -1.16 -11.28 -8.92
C LEU A 117 -1.76 -11.00 -10.31
N GLU A 118 -1.12 -11.45 -11.39
CA GLU A 118 -1.66 -11.32 -12.75
C GLU A 118 -3.05 -11.97 -12.85
N GLU A 119 -3.20 -13.20 -12.36
CA GLU A 119 -4.50 -13.89 -12.27
C GLU A 119 -5.53 -13.11 -11.44
N LEU A 120 -5.11 -12.48 -10.35
CA LEU A 120 -5.99 -11.66 -9.50
C LEU A 120 -6.48 -10.42 -10.26
N LEU A 121 -5.61 -9.76 -11.02
CA LEU A 121 -5.97 -8.61 -11.85
C LEU A 121 -6.92 -9.01 -12.99
N GLU A 122 -6.73 -10.18 -13.60
CA GLU A 122 -7.65 -10.71 -14.61
C GLU A 122 -9.06 -10.97 -14.03
N LYS A 123 -9.15 -11.59 -12.84
CA LYS A 123 -10.42 -11.78 -12.12
C LYS A 123 -11.09 -10.45 -11.79
N ALA A 124 -10.30 -9.43 -11.42
CA ALA A 124 -10.82 -8.10 -11.16
C ALA A 124 -11.37 -7.45 -12.43
N ALA A 125 -10.68 -7.58 -13.56
CA ALA A 125 -11.14 -7.11 -14.87
C ALA A 125 -12.41 -7.83 -15.34
N GLY A 126 -12.55 -9.12 -15.01
CA GLY A 126 -13.76 -9.93 -15.22
C GLY A 126 -14.92 -9.61 -14.26
N GLY A 127 -14.69 -8.76 -13.25
CA GLY A 127 -15.70 -8.37 -12.26
C GLY A 127 -15.97 -9.42 -11.17
N GLU A 128 -15.16 -10.47 -11.06
CA GLU A 128 -15.31 -11.52 -10.05
C GLU A 128 -14.90 -11.04 -8.65
N ILE A 129 -13.91 -10.13 -8.60
CA ILE A 129 -13.44 -9.48 -7.39
C ILE A 129 -13.29 -7.98 -7.61
N LYS A 130 -13.14 -7.23 -6.52
CA LYS A 130 -12.89 -5.79 -6.56
C LYS A 130 -11.47 -5.51 -6.12
N ILE A 131 -10.77 -4.63 -6.85
CA ILE A 131 -9.49 -4.05 -6.44
C ILE A 131 -9.64 -2.54 -6.26
N THR A 132 -8.77 -1.94 -5.46
CA THR A 132 -8.77 -0.50 -5.27
C THR A 132 -8.19 0.22 -6.49
N PRO A 133 -8.68 1.42 -6.86
CA PRO A 133 -8.23 2.11 -8.06
C PRO A 133 -6.73 2.44 -8.05
N TRP A 134 -6.18 2.84 -6.91
CA TRP A 134 -4.74 3.13 -6.80
C TRP A 134 -3.90 1.87 -6.97
N PHE A 135 -4.35 0.72 -6.45
CA PHE A 135 -3.62 -0.53 -6.58
C PHE A 135 -3.58 -1.00 -8.04
N GLN A 136 -4.69 -0.83 -8.77
CA GLN A 136 -4.74 -1.09 -10.21
C GLN A 136 -3.72 -0.22 -10.98
N ILE A 137 -3.73 1.10 -10.73
CA ILE A 137 -2.80 2.06 -11.37
C ILE A 137 -1.35 1.66 -11.07
N ILE A 138 -1.03 1.36 -9.80
CA ILE A 138 0.32 0.97 -9.39
C ILE A 138 0.72 -0.36 -10.05
N ALA A 139 -0.18 -1.34 -10.09
CA ALA A 139 0.06 -2.65 -10.68
C ALA A 139 0.40 -2.55 -12.17
N GLU A 140 -0.44 -1.86 -12.94
CA GLU A 140 -0.33 -1.72 -14.39
C GLU A 140 0.86 -0.83 -14.81
N THR A 141 1.21 0.17 -14.00
CA THR A 141 2.22 1.19 -14.40
C THR A 141 3.62 0.88 -13.88
N PHE A 142 3.74 0.34 -12.67
CA PHE A 142 5.02 0.35 -11.94
C PHE A 142 5.39 -0.96 -11.29
N LEU A 143 4.43 -1.63 -10.64
CA LEU A 143 4.69 -2.70 -9.68
C LEU A 143 5.49 -3.85 -10.28
N PHE A 144 5.11 -4.33 -11.46
CA PHE A 144 5.80 -5.45 -12.10
C PHE A 144 7.25 -5.12 -12.43
N LYS A 145 7.53 -3.89 -12.89
CA LYS A 145 8.89 -3.41 -13.13
C LYS A 145 9.71 -3.36 -11.84
N TRP A 146 9.12 -2.87 -10.75
CA TRP A 146 9.78 -2.85 -9.44
C TRP A 146 10.00 -4.26 -8.88
N TRP A 147 9.03 -5.16 -9.07
CA TRP A 147 9.08 -6.54 -8.61
C TRP A 147 10.23 -7.33 -9.25
N ASP A 148 10.46 -7.12 -10.55
CA ASP A 148 11.59 -7.74 -11.27
C ASP A 148 12.96 -7.22 -10.80
N ASN A 149 12.98 -6.13 -10.02
CA ASN A 149 14.18 -5.40 -9.64
C ASN A 149 14.26 -5.16 -8.13
N LEU A 150 13.66 -6.02 -7.29
CA LEU A 150 13.64 -5.84 -5.83
C LEU A 150 15.02 -5.73 -5.16
N ASN A 151 16.09 -6.26 -5.79
CA ASN A 151 17.47 -6.13 -5.31
C ASN A 151 18.15 -4.82 -5.75
N HIS A 152 17.53 -4.07 -6.66
CA HIS A 152 18.08 -2.88 -7.31
C HIS A 152 17.03 -1.75 -7.35
N LEU A 153 16.22 -1.61 -6.29
CA LEU A 153 15.16 -0.60 -6.24
C LEU A 153 15.68 0.84 -6.28
N ASN A 154 16.93 1.07 -5.88
CA ASN A 154 17.56 2.39 -5.87
C ASN A 154 17.49 3.12 -7.22
N GLN A 155 17.44 2.38 -8.34
CA GLN A 155 17.32 2.97 -9.68
C GLN A 155 15.94 3.59 -9.96
N PHE A 156 14.93 3.27 -9.15
CA PHE A 156 13.57 3.80 -9.26
C PHE A 156 13.23 4.83 -8.18
N VAL A 157 14.21 5.16 -7.32
CA VAL A 157 14.04 6.21 -6.32
C VAL A 157 13.95 7.54 -7.04
N ASP A 158 12.81 8.22 -6.88
CA ASP A 158 12.57 9.56 -7.39
C ASP A 158 11.78 10.34 -6.35
N HIS A 159 12.50 11.11 -5.55
CA HIS A 159 11.95 11.97 -4.48
C HIS A 159 11.61 13.37 -4.98
N GLU A 160 11.95 13.70 -6.22
CA GLU A 160 11.69 15.03 -6.81
C GLU A 160 10.36 15.04 -7.56
N LYS A 161 10.11 14.00 -8.37
CA LYS A 161 8.91 13.91 -9.19
C LYS A 161 7.68 13.46 -8.40
N ILE A 162 6.54 13.99 -8.81
CA ILE A 162 5.22 13.48 -8.44
C ILE A 162 4.54 13.00 -9.73
N HIS A 163 4.26 11.71 -9.81
CA HIS A 163 3.60 11.09 -10.97
C HIS A 163 2.10 11.40 -10.92
N ARG A 164 1.53 12.01 -11.97
CA ARG A 164 0.09 12.28 -12.03
C ARG A 164 -0.61 11.16 -12.78
N MET A 165 -1.65 10.59 -12.16
CA MET A 165 -2.41 9.45 -12.68
C MET A 165 -3.92 9.71 -12.57
#